data_AF-A0A920V9G6-F1
#
_entry.id   AF-A0A920V9G6-F1
#
_cell.length_a   1.000
_cell.length_b   1.000
_cell.length_c   1.000
_cell.angle_alpha   90.00
_cell.angle_beta   90.00
_cell.angle_gamma   90.00
#
_symmetry.space_group_name_H-M   'P 1'
#
loop_
_entity.id
_entity.type
_entity.pdbx_description
1 polymer ?
#
loop_
_entity_poly.entity_id
_entity_poly.type
_entity_poly.pdbx_seq_one_letter_code
_entity_poly.pdbx_strand_id
1 'polypeptide(L)'
;MIKQLIEVIDVADMPPEDEPRLTEAQRVDLLATLKAQLLAATATAKGAHIPLRRLNRFQYNNAVRDLFQLNRDVFALPEKLMTRQTIYLNAPKMPDRVNVRSLTLNPADGLREVKAFPKDLRASHGFDNQANQLTLSPLLLDAFLRLSVSIVESPDFNENTVGVWNTFFKPPAEGTDLSAGTRKRIAAFLKRAFRGPVEAATVDRYTAYALAKMKQEMSFTDSMKKVASAALSSPMFLYRYPATDAKAYTLASNLSFFLWASTPDADLLRLAGNGDLIEPEVLDKTIDRMLADPKIERFLDTFPVQWMQLENILAATPDPKKHRLFMLDKNHPASLQMLCEPLLLFDAVFVEDRPIAELIKPAFSYQSDFLKDWYTSDLKAPKVDEKKIIEENKPIEAERKAAQEEIKSAQAHLDDFVNSIPSIMEKKAEQIDLAEGQAQWEAAQQKALADSVALSPWHRIGPFGAGNFDEAHSKAFIIETDVDLKKTYGKLKWELAENFVDGKVHNLSGGNSATYLYRTIQPWRSAGIGAFAWYR
;
A
#
# COMPACT_ATOMS: atom_id res chain seq x y z
N MET A 1 34.03 39.32 1.86
CA MET A 1 34.82 40.15 0.92
C MET A 1 35.57 39.30 -0.12
N ILE A 2 36.72 38.65 0.16
CA ILE A 2 37.48 37.89 -0.87
C ILE A 2 36.61 36.81 -1.56
N LYS A 3 35.84 36.04 -0.78
CA LYS A 3 34.92 35.02 -1.33
C LYS A 3 33.89 35.61 -2.29
N GLN A 4 33.32 36.76 -1.96
CA GLN A 4 32.33 37.44 -2.81
C GLN A 4 33.00 37.93 -4.09
N LEU A 5 34.17 38.56 -3.99
CA LEU A 5 34.97 38.99 -5.16
C LEU A 5 35.26 37.84 -6.13
N ILE A 6 35.69 36.68 -5.61
CA ILE A 6 35.88 35.47 -6.44
C ILE A 6 34.59 35.12 -7.17
N GLU A 7 33.45 35.09 -6.47
CA GLU A 7 32.14 34.73 -7.04
C GLU A 7 31.71 35.70 -8.16
N VAL A 8 31.81 37.01 -7.96
CA VAL A 8 31.42 38.01 -8.99
C VAL A 8 32.35 38.01 -10.20
N ILE A 9 33.66 37.76 -10.00
CA ILE A 9 34.66 37.72 -11.08
C ILE A 9 34.55 36.41 -11.88
N ASP A 10 34.27 35.29 -11.22
CA ASP A 10 34.12 33.96 -11.85
C ASP A 10 32.90 33.91 -12.77
N VAL A 11 31.79 34.54 -12.35
CA VAL A 11 30.55 34.66 -13.13
C VAL A 11 30.63 35.77 -14.21
N ALA A 12 31.74 36.51 -14.27
CA ALA A 12 31.98 37.62 -15.18
C ALA A 12 31.06 38.85 -14.99
N ASP A 13 30.48 38.99 -13.80
CA ASP A 13 29.64 40.14 -13.37
C ASP A 13 30.50 41.33 -12.90
N MET A 14 31.82 41.19 -12.88
CA MET A 14 32.78 42.25 -12.58
C MET A 14 33.91 42.26 -13.61
N PRO A 15 34.30 43.44 -14.16
CA PRO A 15 33.83 44.80 -13.84
C PRO A 15 32.40 45.11 -14.34
N PRO A 16 31.74 46.18 -13.83
CA PRO A 16 30.41 46.62 -14.28
C PRO A 16 30.34 46.84 -15.79
N GLU A 17 29.12 46.85 -16.37
CA GLU A 17 28.93 47.00 -17.82
C GLU A 17 29.59 48.25 -18.43
N ASP A 18 29.75 49.31 -17.63
CA ASP A 18 30.33 50.59 -18.03
C ASP A 18 31.88 50.60 -18.02
N GLU A 19 32.53 49.52 -17.59
CA GLU A 19 33.99 49.41 -17.48
C GLU A 19 34.57 48.37 -18.47
N PRO A 20 35.86 48.51 -18.87
CA PRO A 20 36.51 47.56 -19.75
C PRO A 20 36.54 46.15 -19.14
N ARG A 21 36.00 45.17 -19.86
CA ARG A 21 36.01 43.76 -19.42
C ARG A 21 37.44 43.25 -19.27
N LEU A 22 37.66 42.47 -18.21
CA LEU A 22 38.91 41.73 -18.02
C LEU A 22 39.10 40.72 -19.16
N THR A 23 40.33 40.64 -19.69
CA THR A 23 40.71 39.55 -20.60
C THR A 23 40.70 38.21 -19.86
N GLU A 24 40.53 37.10 -20.60
CA GLU A 24 40.50 35.75 -20.00
C GLU A 24 41.77 35.45 -19.20
N ALA A 25 42.94 35.85 -19.70
CA ALA A 25 44.22 35.70 -19.01
C ALA A 25 44.28 36.51 -17.68
N GLN A 26 43.82 37.75 -17.69
CA GLN A 26 43.76 38.60 -16.48
C GLN A 26 42.77 38.06 -15.45
N ARG A 27 41.63 37.52 -15.90
CA ARG A 27 40.63 36.91 -15.02
C ARG A 27 41.21 35.69 -14.32
N VAL A 28 41.88 34.80 -15.06
CA VAL A 28 42.50 33.58 -14.51
C VAL A 28 43.58 33.95 -13.48
N ASP A 29 44.44 34.91 -13.79
CA ASP A 29 45.51 35.37 -12.89
C ASP A 29 44.95 36.03 -11.62
N LEU A 30 43.93 36.87 -11.75
CA LEU A 30 43.25 37.50 -10.63
C LEU A 30 42.53 36.48 -9.74
N LEU A 31 41.82 35.52 -10.33
CA LEU A 31 41.19 34.43 -9.59
C LEU A 31 42.21 33.55 -8.88
N ALA A 32 43.34 33.22 -9.52
CA ALA A 32 44.42 32.46 -8.90
C ALA A 32 44.98 33.22 -7.68
N THR A 33 45.21 34.52 -7.83
CA THR A 33 45.70 35.39 -6.74
C THR A 33 44.70 35.47 -5.59
N LEU A 34 43.42 35.71 -5.87
CA LEU A 34 42.37 35.78 -4.85
C LEU A 34 42.17 34.43 -4.15
N LYS A 35 42.24 33.31 -4.88
CA LYS A 35 42.20 31.96 -4.30
C LYS A 35 43.41 31.71 -3.39
N ALA A 36 44.61 32.11 -3.80
CA ALA A 36 45.81 32.01 -2.98
C ALA A 36 45.74 32.86 -1.71
N GLN A 37 45.22 34.10 -1.81
CA GLN A 37 44.98 34.96 -0.65
C GLN A 37 43.92 34.39 0.29
N LEU A 38 42.85 33.80 -0.26
CA LEU A 38 41.83 33.11 0.53
C LEU A 38 42.43 31.90 1.28
N LEU A 39 43.27 31.10 0.61
CA LEU A 39 44.00 29.99 1.22
C LEU A 39 44.92 30.46 2.37
N ALA A 40 45.70 31.53 2.16
CA ALA A 40 46.58 32.09 3.19
C ALA A 40 45.79 32.67 4.39
N ALA A 41 44.68 33.37 4.12
CA ALA A 41 43.81 33.92 5.15
C ALA A 41 43.08 32.82 5.94
N THR A 42 42.70 31.72 5.29
CA THR A 42 42.05 30.58 5.95
C THR A 42 43.03 29.71 6.73
N ALA A 43 44.29 29.63 6.31
CA ALA A 43 45.35 28.93 7.04
C ALA A 43 45.67 29.60 8.40
N THR A 44 45.47 30.91 8.50
CA THR A 44 45.73 31.71 9.72
C THR A 44 44.48 32.00 10.55
N ALA A 45 43.29 31.76 10.00
CA ALA A 45 42.03 31.92 10.72
C ALA A 45 41.94 30.88 11.86
N LYS A 46 42.00 31.34 13.12
CA LYS A 46 41.55 30.53 14.27
C LYS A 46 40.13 30.07 13.97
N GLY A 47 39.95 28.75 14.00
CA GLY A 47 38.85 28.01 13.39
C GLY A 47 37.53 28.76 13.41
N ALA A 48 36.99 29.03 12.22
CA ALA A 48 35.63 29.51 12.06
C ALA A 48 34.71 28.63 12.95
N HIS A 49 33.85 29.26 13.75
CA HIS A 49 32.84 28.54 14.52
C HIS A 49 32.08 27.62 13.55
N ILE A 50 32.34 26.31 13.62
CA ILE A 50 31.58 25.35 12.84
C ILE A 50 30.17 25.38 13.42
N PRO A 51 29.17 25.85 12.67
CA PRO A 51 27.84 26.04 13.21
C PRO A 51 27.25 24.68 13.55
N LEU A 52 26.41 24.67 14.59
CA LEU A 52 25.66 23.50 14.99
C LEU A 52 24.80 22.99 13.82
N ARG A 53 24.91 21.72 13.45
CA ARG A 53 24.13 21.13 12.35
C ARG A 53 23.16 20.09 12.88
N ARG A 54 21.85 20.32 12.74
CA ARG A 54 20.85 19.31 13.04
C ARG A 54 20.90 18.21 11.97
N LEU A 55 20.55 16.99 12.35
CA LEU A 55 20.26 15.93 11.38
C LEU A 55 18.96 16.25 10.65
N ASN A 56 19.03 16.24 9.32
CA ASN A 56 17.83 16.27 8.49
C ASN A 56 17.14 14.89 8.50
N ARG A 57 15.98 14.79 7.85
CA ARG A 57 15.16 13.57 7.86
C ARG A 57 15.88 12.34 7.30
N PHE A 58 16.58 12.50 6.18
CA PHE A 58 17.36 11.43 5.56
C PHE A 58 18.52 10.96 6.45
N GLN A 59 19.25 11.91 7.04
CA GLN A 59 20.35 11.65 7.96
C GLN A 59 19.89 10.99 9.26
N TYR A 60 18.75 11.42 9.81
CA TYR A 60 18.18 10.83 11.02
C TYR A 60 17.78 9.36 10.77
N ASN A 61 17.08 9.08 9.66
CA ASN A 61 16.72 7.72 9.26
C ASN A 61 17.97 6.81 9.21
N ASN A 62 18.99 7.24 8.47
CA ASN A 62 20.20 6.44 8.27
C ASN A 62 21.02 6.29 9.56
N ALA A 63 21.10 7.34 10.39
CA ALA A 63 21.75 7.29 11.69
C ALA A 63 21.09 6.28 12.62
N VAL A 64 19.76 6.28 12.72
CA VAL A 64 19.01 5.29 13.52
C VAL A 64 19.20 3.89 12.95
N ARG A 65 19.09 3.74 11.62
CA ARG A 65 19.27 2.46 10.93
C ARG A 65 20.66 1.86 11.20
N ASP A 66 21.73 2.65 11.11
CA ASP A 66 23.09 2.15 11.38
C ASP A 66 23.38 1.93 12.86
N LEU A 67 22.80 2.76 13.73
CA LEU A 67 22.98 2.66 15.18
C LEU A 67 22.40 1.34 15.71
N PHE A 68 21.20 0.97 15.24
CA PHE A 68 20.53 -0.27 15.64
C PHE A 68 20.75 -1.43 14.67
N GLN A 69 21.43 -1.20 13.54
CA GLN A 69 21.60 -2.16 12.45
C GLN A 69 20.25 -2.70 11.95
N LEU A 70 19.34 -1.78 11.61
CA LEU A 70 18.03 -2.12 11.08
C LEU A 70 18.14 -2.59 9.61
N ASN A 71 17.36 -3.61 9.28
CA ASN A 71 17.26 -4.14 7.91
C ASN A 71 16.28 -3.36 7.00
N ARG A 72 15.64 -2.32 7.53
CA ARG A 72 14.67 -1.48 6.81
C ARG A 72 14.78 -0.03 7.26
N ASP A 73 14.13 0.86 6.53
CA ASP A 73 14.04 2.26 6.90
C ASP A 73 13.08 2.48 8.08
N VAL A 74 13.33 3.55 8.83
CA VAL A 74 12.61 3.91 10.04
C VAL A 74 11.22 4.43 9.69
N PHE A 75 11.12 5.19 8.61
CA PHE A 75 9.91 5.78 8.07
C PHE A 75 10.05 5.96 6.55
N ALA A 76 8.94 6.29 5.89
CA ALA A 76 8.91 6.55 4.45
C ALA A 76 9.82 7.73 4.03
N LEU A 77 10.62 7.54 2.98
CA LEU A 77 11.59 8.50 2.45
C LEU A 77 11.30 8.89 0.99
N PRO A 78 10.30 9.74 0.71
CA PRO A 78 10.07 10.29 -0.63
C PRO A 78 11.26 11.08 -1.20
N GLU A 79 12.21 11.56 -0.37
CA GLU A 79 13.43 12.22 -0.85
C GLU A 79 14.37 11.28 -1.59
N LYS A 80 14.26 9.96 -1.36
CA LYS A 80 15.01 8.96 -2.13
C LYS A 80 14.31 8.76 -3.48
N LEU A 81 14.79 9.50 -4.49
CA LEU A 81 14.15 9.52 -5.80
C LEU A 81 14.33 8.24 -6.61
N MET A 82 15.43 7.51 -6.39
CA MET A 82 15.74 6.28 -7.11
C MET A 82 16.11 5.17 -6.12
N THR A 83 15.58 3.97 -6.35
CA THR A 83 15.95 2.75 -5.64
C THR A 83 16.56 1.79 -6.63
N ARG A 84 17.80 1.36 -6.36
CA ARG A 84 18.56 0.43 -7.20
C ARG A 84 18.14 -1.00 -6.87
N GLN A 85 17.67 -1.75 -7.85
CA GLN A 85 17.35 -3.19 -7.68
C GLN A 85 18.50 -4.07 -8.18
N THR A 86 19.20 -3.62 -9.23
CA THR A 86 20.45 -4.24 -9.67
C THR A 86 21.60 -3.77 -8.77
N ILE A 87 22.42 -4.70 -8.28
CA ILE A 87 23.60 -4.38 -7.47
C ILE A 87 24.78 -4.12 -8.42
N TYR A 88 25.18 -2.85 -8.55
CA TYR A 88 26.30 -2.44 -9.43
C TYR A 88 27.28 -1.45 -8.80
N LEU A 89 26.99 -0.88 -7.63
CA LEU A 89 27.83 0.17 -7.04
C LEU A 89 29.25 -0.29 -6.66
N ASN A 90 29.43 -1.59 -6.45
CA ASN A 90 30.74 -2.20 -6.15
C ASN A 90 31.30 -2.96 -7.36
N ALA A 91 30.69 -2.82 -8.53
CA ALA A 91 31.17 -3.43 -9.76
C ALA A 91 32.18 -2.48 -10.44
N PRO A 92 33.14 -2.98 -11.23
CA PRO A 92 34.09 -2.12 -11.96
C PRO A 92 33.44 -1.34 -13.11
N LYS A 93 32.21 -1.73 -13.51
CA LYS A 93 31.48 -1.11 -14.62
C LYS A 93 29.99 -1.24 -14.41
N MET A 94 29.24 -0.24 -14.86
CA MET A 94 27.79 -0.33 -14.93
C MET A 94 27.33 -1.38 -15.95
N PRO A 95 26.30 -2.20 -15.64
CA PRO A 95 25.67 -3.10 -16.60
C PRO A 95 24.93 -2.35 -17.72
N ASP A 96 24.91 -2.90 -18.94
CA ASP A 96 24.18 -2.32 -20.08
C ASP A 96 22.66 -2.22 -19.86
N ARG A 97 22.11 -3.05 -18.95
CA ARG A 97 20.72 -2.97 -18.48
C ARG A 97 20.69 -3.04 -16.96
N VAL A 98 19.96 -2.11 -16.35
CA VAL A 98 19.77 -2.03 -14.90
C VAL A 98 18.29 -1.91 -14.57
N ASN A 99 17.89 -2.48 -13.42
CA ASN A 99 16.57 -2.33 -12.87
C ASN A 99 16.62 -1.29 -11.74
N VAL A 100 15.88 -0.20 -11.92
CA VAL A 100 15.69 0.84 -10.92
C VAL A 100 14.23 1.19 -10.79
N ARG A 101 13.84 1.70 -9.63
CA ARG A 101 12.47 2.14 -9.35
C ARG A 101 12.48 3.48 -8.64
N SER A 102 11.59 4.39 -9.05
CA SER A 102 11.28 5.57 -8.24
C SER A 102 10.05 5.31 -7.38
N LEU A 103 10.15 5.61 -6.08
CA LEU A 103 9.06 5.47 -5.12
C LEU A 103 8.61 6.81 -4.54
N THR A 104 8.99 7.92 -5.15
CA THR A 104 8.72 9.23 -4.55
C THR A 104 7.22 9.54 -4.42
N LEU A 105 6.40 9.12 -5.39
CA LEU A 105 4.95 9.32 -5.32
C LEU A 105 4.25 8.35 -4.34
N ASN A 106 4.81 7.14 -4.19
CA ASN A 106 4.28 6.09 -3.33
C ASN A 106 5.42 5.47 -2.52
N PRO A 107 5.95 6.18 -1.50
CA PRO A 107 7.14 5.75 -0.78
C PRO A 107 6.88 4.45 -0.02
N ALA A 108 7.89 3.59 0.06
CA ALA A 108 7.82 2.39 0.87
C ALA A 108 7.66 2.76 2.35
N ASP A 109 6.82 2.01 3.06
CA ASP A 109 6.65 2.18 4.50
C ASP A 109 7.93 1.79 5.26
N GLY A 110 8.14 2.46 6.40
CA GLY A 110 9.21 2.13 7.33
C GLY A 110 8.74 1.16 8.41
N LEU A 111 9.15 1.41 9.65
CA LEU A 111 8.64 0.68 10.82
C LEU A 111 7.14 0.99 11.02
N ARG A 112 6.35 -0.03 11.34
CA ARG A 112 4.93 0.16 11.68
C ARG A 112 4.77 1.16 12.83
N GLU A 113 3.75 2.01 12.72
CA GLU A 113 3.39 3.02 13.72
C GLU A 113 4.42 4.15 13.92
N VAL A 114 5.44 4.23 13.06
CA VAL A 114 6.45 5.28 13.08
C VAL A 114 6.14 6.30 12.00
N LYS A 115 5.94 7.57 12.41
CA LYS A 115 5.73 8.70 11.50
C LYS A 115 6.90 9.65 11.55
N ALA A 116 7.41 10.01 10.37
CA ALA A 116 8.49 10.97 10.25
C ALA A 116 8.06 12.38 10.70
N PHE A 117 9.02 13.19 11.12
CA PHE A 117 8.83 14.63 11.28
C PHE A 117 8.71 15.32 9.91
N PRO A 118 8.21 16.57 9.86
CA PRO A 118 8.08 17.31 8.60
C PRO A 118 9.39 17.37 7.82
N LYS A 119 9.30 17.26 6.50
CA LYS A 119 10.47 17.38 5.62
C LYS A 119 11.09 18.78 5.77
N ASP A 120 12.40 18.82 5.86
CA ASP A 120 13.16 20.07 5.91
C ASP A 120 13.03 20.82 4.58
N LEU A 121 12.74 22.12 4.66
CA LEU A 121 12.67 22.96 3.47
C LEU A 121 14.07 23.10 2.87
N ARG A 122 14.16 23.00 1.55
CA ARG A 122 15.39 23.31 0.84
C ARG A 122 15.54 24.83 0.77
N ALA A 123 16.76 25.32 0.97
CA ALA A 123 17.10 26.67 0.57
C ALA A 123 16.84 26.81 -0.94
N SER A 124 16.39 27.99 -1.39
CA SER A 124 16.15 28.30 -2.81
C SER A 124 17.31 27.92 -3.75
N HIS A 125 18.55 27.88 -3.25
CA HIS A 125 19.75 27.49 -3.99
C HIS A 125 20.66 26.51 -3.22
N GLY A 126 20.12 25.68 -2.33
CA GLY A 126 20.98 24.95 -1.39
C GLY A 126 20.55 23.56 -0.98
N PHE A 127 21.47 22.92 -0.28
CA PHE A 127 21.32 21.59 0.29
C PHE A 127 20.46 21.63 1.57
N ASP A 128 19.78 20.52 1.86
CA ASP A 128 18.93 20.33 3.04
C ASP A 128 19.71 20.12 4.35
N ASN A 129 21.03 20.28 4.33
CA ASN A 129 21.93 20.11 5.48
C ASN A 129 22.56 21.43 5.97
N GLN A 130 22.01 22.57 5.54
CA GLN A 130 22.50 23.89 5.89
C GLN A 130 22.24 24.26 7.36
N ALA A 131 23.31 24.54 8.09
CA ALA A 131 23.27 24.79 9.53
C ALA A 131 22.41 26.00 9.94
N ASN A 132 22.42 27.06 9.13
CA ASN A 132 21.67 28.30 9.35
C ASN A 132 20.17 28.16 9.06
N GLN A 133 19.74 27.10 8.38
CA GLN A 133 18.34 26.87 8.03
C GLN A 133 17.66 25.80 8.90
N LEU A 134 18.44 24.82 9.38
CA LEU A 134 17.93 23.74 10.23
C LEU A 134 17.74 24.20 11.68
N THR A 135 16.78 25.09 11.89
CA THR A 135 16.34 25.52 13.23
C THR A 135 15.51 24.42 13.90
N LEU A 136 15.36 24.50 15.23
CA LEU A 136 14.56 23.57 16.04
C LEU A 136 13.50 24.35 16.79
N SER A 137 12.27 24.30 16.28
CA SER A 137 11.11 24.84 17.00
C SER A 137 10.69 23.89 18.14
N PRO A 138 9.97 24.40 19.15
CA PRO A 138 9.39 23.54 20.19
C PRO A 138 8.51 22.41 19.63
N LEU A 139 7.74 22.69 18.57
CA LEU A 139 6.92 21.69 17.90
C LEU A 139 7.76 20.58 17.26
N LEU A 140 8.88 20.95 16.64
CA LEU A 140 9.78 19.98 16.03
C LEU A 140 10.51 19.14 17.10
N LEU A 141 10.87 19.74 18.24
CA LEU A 141 11.42 19.00 19.38
C LEU A 141 10.42 17.98 19.93
N ASP A 142 9.14 18.35 20.10
CA ASP A 142 8.08 17.40 20.48
C ASP A 142 7.94 16.27 19.45
N ALA A 143 8.01 16.59 18.15
CA ALA A 143 7.99 15.58 17.10
C ALA A 143 9.17 14.61 17.20
N PHE A 144 10.39 15.08 17.49
CA PHE A 144 11.56 14.20 17.71
C PHE A 144 11.40 13.32 18.95
N LEU A 145 10.85 13.87 20.05
CA LEU A 145 10.58 13.11 21.26
C LEU A 145 9.60 11.97 20.99
N ARG A 146 8.45 12.28 20.37
CA ARG A 146 7.45 11.28 19.99
C ARG A 146 8.01 10.24 19.02
N LEU A 147 8.80 10.68 18.04
CA LEU A 147 9.45 9.80 17.08
C LEU A 147 10.41 8.84 17.78
N SER A 148 11.24 9.33 18.71
CA SER A 148 12.18 8.47 19.43
C SER A 148 11.49 7.34 20.22
N VAL A 149 10.30 7.63 20.75
CA VAL A 149 9.48 6.67 21.50
C VAL A 149 8.82 5.68 20.55
N SER A 150 8.19 6.16 19.47
CA SER A 150 7.50 5.29 18.50
C SER A 150 8.45 4.32 17.80
N ILE A 151 9.70 4.71 17.54
CA ILE A 151 10.72 3.83 16.94
C ILE A 151 10.95 2.58 17.80
N VAL A 152 11.17 2.75 19.11
CA VAL A 152 11.52 1.63 20.00
C VAL A 152 10.30 0.83 20.44
N GLU A 153 9.12 1.45 20.39
CA GLU A 153 7.83 0.82 20.72
C GLU A 153 7.18 0.14 19.51
N SER A 154 7.64 0.42 18.29
CA SER A 154 7.14 -0.22 17.07
C SER A 154 7.16 -1.75 17.20
N PRO A 155 6.10 -2.44 16.74
CA PRO A 155 6.08 -3.90 16.67
C PRO A 155 7.23 -4.49 15.83
N ASP A 156 7.74 -3.70 14.88
CA ASP A 156 8.87 -4.08 14.03
C ASP A 156 10.23 -3.83 14.69
N PHE A 157 10.29 -3.28 15.91
CA PHE A 157 11.53 -3.09 16.67
C PHE A 157 11.73 -4.26 17.65
N ASN A 158 12.27 -5.37 17.15
CA ASN A 158 12.42 -6.64 17.85
C ASN A 158 13.72 -7.37 17.47
N GLU A 159 13.94 -8.56 18.05
CA GLU A 159 15.16 -9.36 17.87
C GLU A 159 15.49 -9.72 16.41
N ASN A 160 14.48 -9.86 15.55
CA ASN A 160 14.67 -10.27 14.16
C ASN A 160 15.09 -9.11 13.24
N THR A 161 14.80 -7.87 13.64
CA THR A 161 14.99 -6.67 12.80
C THR A 161 16.12 -5.78 13.29
N VAL A 162 16.46 -5.86 14.58
CA VAL A 162 17.49 -5.04 15.24
C VAL A 162 18.78 -5.84 15.36
N GLY A 163 19.79 -5.55 14.54
CA GLY A 163 21.06 -6.31 14.55
C GLY A 163 21.83 -6.22 15.88
N VAL A 164 21.66 -5.13 16.65
CA VAL A 164 22.32 -4.97 17.96
C VAL A 164 21.58 -5.64 19.12
N TRP A 165 20.50 -6.39 18.87
CA TRP A 165 19.61 -6.93 19.92
C TRP A 165 20.35 -7.71 21.01
N ASN A 166 21.16 -8.69 20.61
CA ASN A 166 21.94 -9.52 21.55
C ASN A 166 22.98 -8.70 22.35
N THR A 167 23.51 -7.65 21.75
CA THR A 167 24.58 -6.83 22.35
C THR A 167 24.07 -5.67 23.21
N PHE A 168 22.83 -5.22 23.03
CA PHE A 168 22.29 -4.05 23.73
C PHE A 168 20.98 -4.32 24.49
N PHE A 169 20.02 -5.02 23.88
CA PHE A 169 18.67 -5.19 24.43
C PHE A 169 18.46 -6.50 25.19
N LYS A 170 19.18 -7.57 24.83
CA LYS A 170 19.06 -8.87 25.48
C LYS A 170 19.56 -8.82 26.93
N PRO A 171 18.79 -9.37 27.90
CA PRO A 171 19.23 -9.47 29.29
C PRO A 171 20.59 -10.16 29.43
N PRO A 172 21.48 -9.70 30.33
CA PRO A 172 22.71 -10.41 30.64
C PRO A 172 22.41 -11.79 31.27
N ALA A 173 23.36 -12.71 31.16
CA ALA A 173 23.25 -14.03 31.79
C ALA A 173 23.14 -13.93 33.32
N GLU A 174 22.41 -14.86 33.93
CA GLU A 174 22.26 -14.96 35.38
C GLU A 174 23.62 -15.03 36.08
N GLY A 175 23.76 -14.33 37.21
CA GLY A 175 25.02 -14.24 37.98
C GLY A 175 26.02 -13.18 37.52
N THR A 176 25.73 -12.42 36.46
CA THR A 176 26.56 -11.28 36.05
C THR A 176 26.19 -10.01 36.85
N ASP A 177 27.16 -9.14 37.15
CA ASP A 177 26.87 -7.80 37.68
C ASP A 177 26.03 -6.99 36.66
N LEU A 178 24.72 -6.89 36.95
CA LEU A 178 23.75 -6.20 36.12
C LEU A 178 24.11 -4.72 35.95
N SER A 179 24.62 -4.06 36.99
CA SER A 179 24.95 -2.64 36.96
C SER A 179 26.15 -2.38 36.05
N ALA A 180 27.27 -3.09 36.29
CA ALA A 180 28.47 -2.94 35.48
C ALA A 180 28.24 -3.37 34.02
N GLY A 181 27.48 -4.46 33.80
CA GLY A 181 27.10 -4.93 32.47
C GLY A 181 26.26 -3.91 31.70
N THR A 182 25.24 -3.34 32.35
CA THR A 182 24.38 -2.29 31.77
C THR A 182 25.19 -1.05 31.41
N ARG A 183 26.03 -0.58 32.34
CA ARG A 183 26.91 0.58 32.13
C ARG A 183 27.81 0.40 30.90
N LYS A 184 28.43 -0.77 30.75
CA LYS A 184 29.33 -1.08 29.62
C LYS A 184 28.58 -1.04 28.28
N ARG A 185 27.36 -1.61 28.21
CA ARG A 185 26.52 -1.59 26.99
C ARG A 185 26.09 -0.17 26.64
N ILE A 186 25.66 0.61 27.63
CA ILE A 186 25.27 2.02 27.46
C ILE A 186 26.47 2.86 26.99
N ALA A 187 27.64 2.71 27.60
CA ALA A 187 28.84 3.45 27.19
C ALA A 187 29.20 3.23 25.71
N ALA A 188 29.19 1.97 25.25
CA ALA A 188 29.48 1.62 23.86
C ALA A 188 28.43 2.19 22.90
N PHE A 189 27.15 2.11 23.28
CA PHE A 189 26.03 2.65 22.50
C PHE A 189 26.09 4.18 22.38
N LEU A 190 26.27 4.88 23.51
CA LEU A 190 26.34 6.35 23.54
C LEU A 190 27.57 6.86 22.77
N LYS A 191 28.71 6.16 22.81
CA LYS A 191 29.89 6.53 22.01
C LYS A 191 29.57 6.59 20.50
N ARG A 192 28.77 5.64 20.00
CA ARG A 192 28.32 5.63 18.59
C ARG A 192 27.21 6.66 18.34
N ALA A 193 26.19 6.68 19.17
CA ALA A 193 25.05 7.61 19.04
C ALA A 193 25.49 9.08 19.09
N PHE A 194 26.42 9.41 19.99
CA PHE A 194 26.97 10.75 20.16
C PHE A 194 28.27 10.97 19.39
N ARG A 195 28.72 9.98 18.61
CA ARG A 195 29.76 10.08 17.57
C ARG A 195 31.11 10.56 18.11
N GLY A 196 31.42 10.18 19.34
CA GLY A 196 32.57 10.73 20.05
C GLY A 196 32.68 10.23 21.49
N PRO A 197 33.69 10.72 22.21
CA PRO A 197 33.85 10.41 23.62
C PRO A 197 32.66 10.97 24.42
N VAL A 198 32.19 10.19 25.38
CA VAL A 198 31.08 10.57 26.26
C VAL A 198 31.59 10.61 27.68
N GLU A 199 31.33 11.71 28.37
CA GLU A 199 31.73 11.89 29.77
C GLU A 199 31.17 10.77 30.66
N ALA A 200 31.97 10.33 31.63
CA ALA A 200 31.56 9.29 32.58
C ALA A 200 30.24 9.66 33.28
N ALA A 201 30.09 10.91 33.71
CA ALA A 201 28.86 11.41 34.33
C ALA A 201 27.63 11.28 33.41
N THR A 202 27.80 11.46 32.10
CA THR A 202 26.71 11.24 31.14
C THR A 202 26.35 9.77 31.05
N VAL A 203 27.34 8.88 30.91
CA VAL A 203 27.10 7.42 30.91
C VAL A 203 26.39 6.98 32.20
N ASP A 204 26.82 7.50 33.35
CA ASP A 204 26.28 7.17 34.65
C ASP A 204 24.82 7.64 34.80
N ARG A 205 24.47 8.82 34.25
CA ARG A 205 23.06 9.30 34.21
C ARG A 205 22.15 8.36 33.42
N TYR A 206 22.54 7.95 32.22
CA TYR A 206 21.74 7.00 31.42
C TYR A 206 21.67 5.62 32.07
N THR A 207 22.75 5.18 32.72
CA THR A 207 22.80 3.91 33.46
C THR A 207 21.87 3.94 34.68
N ALA A 208 21.93 5.00 35.47
CA ALA A 208 21.04 5.20 36.62
C ALA A 208 19.57 5.24 36.19
N TYR A 209 19.26 5.87 35.06
CA TYR A 209 17.92 5.87 34.48
C TYR A 209 17.43 4.45 34.14
N ALA A 210 18.28 3.64 33.49
CA ALA A 210 17.97 2.25 33.18
C ALA A 210 17.69 1.42 34.45
N LEU A 211 18.58 1.51 35.43
CA LEU A 211 18.47 0.76 36.69
C LEU A 211 17.25 1.22 37.51
N ALA A 212 16.91 2.50 37.49
CA ALA A 212 15.71 3.01 38.14
C ALA A 212 14.42 2.45 37.52
N LYS A 213 14.40 2.23 36.20
CA LYS A 213 13.27 1.59 35.51
C LYS A 213 13.16 0.11 35.85
N MET A 214 14.28 -0.60 35.93
CA MET A 214 14.29 -2.01 36.36
C MET A 214 13.80 -2.16 37.81
N LYS A 215 14.12 -1.21 38.70
CA LYS A 215 13.58 -1.17 40.08
C LYS A 215 12.07 -0.92 40.13
N GLN A 216 11.48 -0.36 39.07
CA GLN A 216 10.03 -0.18 38.90
C GLN A 216 9.39 -1.39 38.20
N GLU A 217 9.99 -2.58 38.34
CA GLU A 217 9.52 -3.84 37.75
C GLU A 217 9.44 -3.86 36.21
N MET A 218 10.08 -2.90 35.53
CA MET A 218 10.21 -2.92 34.07
C MET A 218 11.26 -3.95 33.65
N SER A 219 10.97 -4.69 32.58
CA SER A 219 11.92 -5.66 32.02
C SER A 219 13.25 -4.97 31.65
N PHE A 220 14.34 -5.75 31.65
CA PHE A 220 15.64 -5.23 31.19
C PHE A 220 15.54 -4.67 29.78
N THR A 221 14.90 -5.41 28.88
CA THR A 221 14.71 -5.05 27.47
C THR A 221 13.97 -3.72 27.34
N ASP A 222 12.85 -3.55 28.03
CA ASP A 222 12.05 -2.32 27.95
C ASP A 222 12.77 -1.14 28.58
N SER A 223 13.50 -1.36 29.67
CA SER A 223 14.36 -0.34 30.28
C SER A 223 15.43 0.14 29.31
N MET A 224 16.07 -0.78 28.57
CA MET A 224 17.06 -0.45 27.54
C MET A 224 16.42 0.23 26.31
N LYS A 225 15.18 -0.12 25.95
CA LYS A 225 14.39 0.62 24.94
C LYS A 225 14.16 2.06 25.36
N LYS A 226 13.81 2.32 26.63
CA LYS A 226 13.66 3.70 27.14
C LYS A 226 14.98 4.47 27.13
N VAL A 227 16.11 3.82 27.44
CA VAL A 227 17.45 4.42 27.30
C VAL A 227 17.75 4.78 25.85
N ALA A 228 17.45 3.89 24.90
CA ALA A 228 17.63 4.13 23.47
C ALA A 228 16.80 5.33 22.99
N SER A 229 15.52 5.39 23.35
CA SER A 229 14.64 6.53 23.05
C SER A 229 15.15 7.84 23.65
N ALA A 230 15.63 7.83 24.90
CA ALA A 230 16.23 9.00 25.53
C ALA A 230 17.50 9.47 24.79
N ALA A 231 18.32 8.55 24.29
CA ALA A 231 19.50 8.91 23.49
C ALA A 231 19.11 9.51 22.14
N LEU A 232 18.14 8.92 21.43
CA LEU A 232 17.65 9.40 20.13
C LEU A 232 16.98 10.78 20.18
N SER A 233 16.45 11.18 21.33
CA SER A 233 15.86 12.50 21.57
C SER A 233 16.85 13.52 22.15
N SER A 234 18.07 13.09 22.49
CA SER A 234 19.08 13.98 23.05
C SER A 234 19.57 14.99 22.01
N PRO A 235 19.84 16.26 22.39
CA PRO A 235 20.54 17.20 21.52
C PRO A 235 21.86 16.64 20.98
N MET A 236 22.58 15.85 21.78
CA MET A 236 23.83 15.18 21.39
C MET A 236 23.65 14.16 20.25
N PHE A 237 22.43 13.64 20.05
CA PHE A 237 22.06 12.81 18.91
C PHE A 237 21.54 13.64 17.73
N LEU A 238 20.65 14.60 18.01
CA LEU A 238 19.99 15.42 17.00
C LEU A 238 20.93 16.40 16.29
N TYR A 239 22.01 16.80 16.94
CA TYR A 239 22.97 17.75 16.40
C TYR A 239 24.38 17.17 16.32
N ARG A 240 25.10 17.66 15.33
CA ARG A 240 26.53 17.46 15.13
C ARG A 240 27.26 18.65 15.74
N TYR A 241 28.00 18.39 16.81
CA TYR A 241 28.81 19.38 17.50
C TYR A 241 30.29 19.21 17.09
N PRO A 242 31.00 20.28 16.73
CA PRO A 242 32.45 20.27 16.72
C PRO A 242 32.94 20.20 18.18
N ALA A 243 33.57 19.10 18.57
CA ALA A 243 34.19 19.05 19.89
C ALA A 243 35.49 19.88 19.84
N THR A 244 35.60 20.90 20.68
CA THR A 244 36.72 21.87 20.71
C THR A 244 38.08 21.16 20.84
N ASP A 245 38.12 20.06 21.59
CA ASP A 245 39.33 19.26 21.85
C ASP A 245 39.36 17.91 21.09
N ALA A 246 38.45 17.70 20.14
CA ALA A 246 38.30 16.42 19.44
C ALA A 246 38.19 16.60 17.91
N LYS A 247 39.22 17.22 17.32
CA LYS A 247 39.33 17.46 15.87
C LYS A 247 39.16 16.18 15.05
N ALA A 248 39.79 15.09 15.46
CA ALA A 248 39.70 13.80 14.77
C ALA A 248 38.27 13.22 14.76
N TYR A 249 37.52 13.34 15.87
CA TYR A 249 36.11 12.93 15.91
C TYR A 249 35.21 13.84 15.06
N THR A 250 35.52 15.14 15.02
CA THR A 250 34.81 16.08 14.15
C THR A 250 35.04 15.75 12.68
N LEU A 251 36.27 15.39 12.31
CA LEU A 251 36.63 14.93 10.97
C LEU A 251 35.88 13.63 10.61
N ALA A 252 35.93 12.62 11.49
CA ALA A 252 35.18 11.37 11.35
C ALA A 252 33.67 11.61 11.13
N SER A 253 33.07 12.46 11.96
CA SER A 253 31.66 12.83 11.84
C SER A 253 31.38 13.52 10.50
N ASN A 254 32.24 14.44 10.07
CA ASN A 254 32.08 15.14 8.80
C ASN A 254 32.18 14.21 7.60
N LEU A 255 33.19 13.34 7.55
CA LEU A 255 33.35 12.34 6.49
C LEU A 255 32.15 11.39 6.43
N SER A 256 31.73 10.85 7.58
CA SER A 256 30.60 9.91 7.65
C SER A 256 29.28 10.52 7.19
N PHE A 257 28.99 11.77 7.58
CA PHE A 257 27.76 12.41 7.11
C PHE A 257 27.84 12.91 5.67
N PHE A 258 29.05 13.15 5.15
CA PHE A 258 29.24 13.53 3.75
C PHE A 258 29.06 12.33 2.82
N LEU A 259 29.75 11.21 3.09
CA LEU A 259 29.74 10.02 2.23
C LEU A 259 28.59 9.05 2.53
N TRP A 260 28.22 8.88 3.80
CA TRP A 260 27.25 7.86 4.21
C TRP A 260 25.97 8.43 4.83
N ALA A 261 25.83 9.76 4.89
CA ALA A 261 24.70 10.46 5.49
C ALA A 261 24.27 9.89 6.86
N SER A 262 25.23 9.42 7.67
CA SER A 262 24.97 8.66 8.89
C SER A 262 26.09 8.80 9.92
N THR A 263 25.90 8.21 11.10
CA THR A 263 26.90 8.15 12.17
C THR A 263 28.15 7.36 11.75
N PRO A 264 29.36 7.77 12.18
CA PRO A 264 30.59 7.01 11.97
C PRO A 264 30.48 5.56 12.45
N ASP A 265 31.11 4.64 11.73
CA ASP A 265 31.25 3.26 12.16
C ASP A 265 32.28 3.12 13.30
N ALA A 266 32.40 1.90 13.84
CA ALA A 266 33.29 1.65 14.97
C ALA A 266 34.77 1.89 14.61
N ASP A 267 35.19 1.54 13.40
CA ASP A 267 36.57 1.71 12.93
C ASP A 267 36.93 3.18 12.77
N LEU A 268 36.05 3.98 12.18
CA LEU A 268 36.25 5.42 12.03
C LEU A 268 36.30 6.13 13.38
N LEU A 269 35.45 5.72 14.35
CA LEU A 269 35.53 6.23 15.72
C LEU A 269 36.79 5.77 16.47
N ARG A 270 37.32 4.58 16.16
CA ARG A 270 38.56 4.07 16.75
C ARG A 270 39.76 4.85 16.22
N LEU A 271 39.87 5.03 14.90
CA LEU A 271 40.92 5.85 14.27
C LEU A 271 40.87 7.31 14.77
N ALA A 272 39.66 7.86 14.90
CA ALA A 272 39.49 9.19 15.48
C ALA A 272 39.90 9.26 16.96
N GLY A 273 39.63 8.20 17.73
CA GLY A 273 40.00 8.12 19.15
C GLY A 273 41.50 7.98 19.39
N ASN A 274 42.22 7.34 18.47
CA ASN A 274 43.67 7.20 18.53
C ASN A 274 44.41 8.45 18.02
N GLY A 275 43.74 9.30 17.24
CA GLY A 275 44.36 10.45 16.56
C GLY A 275 44.86 10.12 15.14
N ASP A 276 44.96 8.84 14.79
CA ASP A 276 45.46 8.32 13.51
C ASP A 276 44.74 8.89 12.28
N LEU A 277 43.45 9.25 12.42
CA LEU A 277 42.64 9.76 11.29
C LEU A 277 43.13 11.09 10.71
N ILE A 278 43.96 11.83 11.44
CA ILE A 278 44.55 13.10 10.97
C ILE A 278 45.71 12.85 10.01
N GLU A 279 46.34 11.67 10.07
CA GLU A 279 47.46 11.31 9.21
C GLU A 279 47.01 11.11 7.76
N PRO A 280 47.62 11.78 6.76
CA PRO A 280 47.16 11.74 5.37
C PRO A 280 47.03 10.32 4.79
N GLU A 281 48.02 9.46 5.02
CA GLU A 281 48.00 8.08 4.49
C GLU A 281 46.86 7.23 5.09
N VAL A 282 46.53 7.46 6.37
CA VAL A 282 45.43 6.76 7.05
C VAL A 282 44.10 7.32 6.58
N LEU A 283 44.02 8.64 6.40
CA LEU A 283 42.84 9.32 5.90
C LEU A 283 42.48 8.84 4.48
N ASP A 284 43.45 8.79 3.57
CA ASP A 284 43.24 8.34 2.18
C ASP A 284 42.71 6.89 2.14
N LYS A 285 43.39 5.97 2.84
CA LYS A 285 42.92 4.57 2.96
C LYS A 285 41.52 4.46 3.57
N THR A 286 41.20 5.36 4.50
CA THR A 286 39.88 5.39 5.15
C THR A 286 38.82 5.89 4.16
N ILE A 287 39.13 6.90 3.35
CA ILE A 287 38.24 7.42 2.30
C ILE A 287 37.99 6.32 1.24
N ASP A 288 39.03 5.66 0.74
CA ASP A 288 38.90 4.57 -0.24
C ASP A 288 37.99 3.46 0.27
N ARG A 289 38.19 3.04 1.53
CA ARG A 289 37.31 2.07 2.19
C ARG A 289 35.87 2.56 2.26
N MET A 290 35.66 3.84 2.58
CA MET A 290 34.31 4.40 2.70
C MET A 290 33.61 4.55 1.35
N LEU A 291 34.36 4.83 0.28
CA LEU A 291 33.85 4.89 -1.09
C LEU A 291 33.48 3.50 -1.62
N ALA A 292 34.21 2.46 -1.23
CA ALA A 292 33.92 1.07 -1.59
C ALA A 292 32.78 0.42 -0.76
N ASP A 293 32.35 1.05 0.34
CA ASP A 293 31.28 0.54 1.20
C ASP A 293 29.90 0.77 0.57
N PRO A 294 28.97 -0.22 0.61
CA PRO A 294 27.62 -0.08 0.07
C PRO A 294 26.84 1.15 0.57
N LYS A 295 27.19 1.70 1.75
CA LYS A 295 26.60 2.93 2.27
C LYS A 295 26.82 4.16 1.39
N ILE A 296 27.77 4.11 0.46
CA ILE A 296 28.00 5.19 -0.51
C ILE A 296 26.78 5.48 -1.38
N GLU A 297 25.86 4.51 -1.52
CA GLU A 297 24.55 4.70 -2.15
C GLU A 297 23.84 5.96 -1.61
N ARG A 298 23.99 6.26 -0.31
CA ARG A 298 23.34 7.40 0.34
C ARG A 298 23.86 8.75 -0.15
N PHE A 299 25.13 8.84 -0.53
CA PHE A 299 25.67 10.02 -1.19
C PHE A 299 25.05 10.16 -2.59
N LEU A 300 25.00 9.08 -3.35
CA LEU A 300 24.42 9.03 -4.69
C LEU A 300 22.89 9.27 -4.69
N ASP A 301 22.21 9.01 -3.58
CA ASP A 301 20.77 9.28 -3.43
C ASP A 301 20.47 10.74 -3.10
N THR A 302 21.42 11.46 -2.49
CA THR A 302 21.15 12.80 -1.93
C THR A 302 21.82 13.90 -2.72
N PHE A 303 23.11 13.76 -3.00
CA PHE A 303 23.90 14.81 -3.62
C PHE A 303 23.41 15.18 -5.03
N PRO A 304 23.32 14.25 -6.01
CA PRO A 304 22.90 14.61 -7.37
C PRO A 304 21.46 15.10 -7.43
N VAL A 305 20.56 14.51 -6.62
CA VAL A 305 19.16 14.94 -6.51
C VAL A 305 19.03 16.39 -6.06
N GLN A 306 19.84 16.81 -5.09
CA GLN A 306 19.81 18.17 -4.57
C GLN A 306 20.55 19.14 -5.49
N TRP A 307 21.71 18.75 -6.00
CA TRP A 307 22.53 19.55 -6.92
C TRP A 307 21.76 19.92 -8.20
N MET A 308 21.10 18.95 -8.83
CA MET A 308 20.31 19.17 -10.05
C MET A 308 18.85 19.57 -9.79
N GLN A 309 18.45 19.70 -8.52
CA GLN A 309 17.08 20.02 -8.11
C GLN A 309 16.01 19.11 -8.75
N LEU A 310 16.29 17.81 -8.89
CA LEU A 310 15.44 16.86 -9.63
C LEU A 310 14.02 16.71 -9.07
N GLU A 311 13.79 17.09 -7.81
CA GLU A 311 12.45 17.13 -7.22
C GLU A 311 11.50 18.06 -7.98
N ASN A 312 12.01 19.12 -8.62
CA ASN A 312 11.21 20.05 -9.41
C ASN A 312 10.60 19.39 -10.65
N ILE A 313 11.24 18.35 -11.18
CA ILE A 313 10.74 17.58 -12.33
C ILE A 313 9.44 16.85 -11.98
N LEU A 314 9.28 16.43 -10.72
CA LEU A 314 8.06 15.77 -10.24
C LEU A 314 6.86 16.72 -10.22
N ALA A 315 7.09 18.01 -9.99
CA ALA A 315 6.07 19.06 -9.97
C ALA A 315 5.82 19.65 -11.37
N ALA A 316 6.61 19.27 -12.38
CA ALA A 316 6.44 19.79 -13.73
C ALA A 316 5.12 19.28 -14.34
N THR A 317 4.30 20.20 -14.82
CA THR A 317 3.06 19.91 -15.54
C THR A 317 3.14 20.50 -16.96
N PRO A 318 3.76 19.79 -17.92
CA PRO A 318 3.80 20.21 -19.31
C PRO A 318 2.39 20.39 -19.88
N ASP A 319 2.25 21.27 -20.88
CA ASP A 319 0.97 21.48 -21.57
C ASP A 319 0.44 20.15 -22.13
N PRO A 320 -0.71 19.64 -21.63
CA PRO A 320 -1.27 18.36 -22.05
C PRO A 320 -1.58 18.30 -23.56
N LYS A 321 -1.80 19.45 -24.21
CA LYS A 321 -2.02 19.51 -25.67
C LYS A 321 -0.75 19.23 -26.46
N LYS A 322 0.42 19.63 -25.94
CA LYS A 322 1.72 19.43 -26.58
C LYS A 322 2.38 18.11 -26.18
N HIS A 323 2.23 17.70 -24.92
CA HIS A 323 2.87 16.52 -24.35
C HIS A 323 1.84 15.55 -23.79
N ARG A 324 0.93 15.07 -24.65
CA ARG A 324 -0.20 14.20 -24.27
C ARG A 324 0.21 12.93 -23.51
N LEU A 325 1.37 12.37 -23.83
CA LEU A 325 1.83 11.11 -23.24
C LEU A 325 2.44 11.28 -21.84
N PHE A 326 2.62 12.51 -21.34
CA PHE A 326 3.45 12.77 -20.16
C PHE A 326 2.84 12.23 -18.88
N MET A 327 1.50 12.24 -18.84
CA MET A 327 0.68 11.72 -17.75
C MET A 327 -0.20 10.55 -18.23
N LEU A 328 0.25 9.76 -19.22
CA LEU A 328 -0.52 8.62 -19.74
C LEU A 328 -0.80 7.61 -18.63
N ASP A 329 0.23 7.21 -17.89
CA ASP A 329 0.10 6.50 -16.62
C ASP A 329 0.15 7.53 -15.47
N LYS A 330 -0.96 7.66 -14.75
CA LYS A 330 -1.05 8.57 -13.59
C LYS A 330 -0.19 8.12 -12.41
N ASN A 331 0.05 6.82 -12.29
CA ASN A 331 0.85 6.24 -11.20
C ASN A 331 2.34 6.29 -11.54
N HIS A 332 2.69 6.20 -12.83
CA HIS A 332 4.07 6.23 -13.31
C HIS A 332 4.24 7.23 -14.46
N PRO A 333 4.09 8.54 -14.18
CA PRO A 333 4.25 9.56 -15.21
C PRO A 333 5.66 9.57 -15.80
N ALA A 334 5.81 10.14 -17.00
CA ALA A 334 7.09 10.23 -17.69
C ALA A 334 8.17 10.90 -16.83
N SER A 335 7.80 11.86 -15.98
CA SER A 335 8.70 12.54 -15.03
C SER A 335 9.42 11.56 -14.09
N LEU A 336 8.77 10.46 -13.67
CA LEU A 336 9.40 9.44 -12.83
C LEU A 336 10.46 8.61 -13.55
N GLN A 337 10.35 8.49 -14.86
CA GLN A 337 11.35 7.79 -15.66
C GLN A 337 12.48 8.74 -16.04
N MET A 338 12.14 9.98 -16.42
CA MET A 338 13.10 11.04 -16.74
C MET A 338 14.03 11.38 -15.57
N LEU A 339 13.55 11.32 -14.32
CA LEU A 339 14.41 11.59 -13.17
C LEU A 339 15.51 10.53 -12.99
N CYS A 340 15.30 9.31 -13.46
CA CYS A 340 16.25 8.21 -13.29
C CYS A 340 17.44 8.36 -14.24
N GLU A 341 17.27 8.96 -15.42
CA GLU A 341 18.33 9.12 -16.41
C GLU A 341 19.56 9.88 -15.86
N PRO A 342 19.43 11.12 -15.32
CA PRO A 342 20.58 11.84 -14.80
C PRO A 342 21.16 11.18 -13.54
N LEU A 343 20.35 10.45 -12.76
CA LEU A 343 20.84 9.70 -11.59
C LEU A 343 21.67 8.48 -11.99
N LEU A 344 21.23 7.74 -13.01
CA LEU A 344 21.99 6.63 -13.57
C LEU A 344 23.26 7.09 -14.28
N LEU A 345 23.22 8.24 -14.95
CA LEU A 345 24.43 8.86 -15.51
C LEU A 345 25.41 9.23 -14.39
N PHE A 346 24.93 9.82 -13.29
CA PHE A 346 25.77 10.16 -12.14
C PHE A 346 26.38 8.90 -11.50
N ASP A 347 25.58 7.84 -11.33
CA ASP A 347 26.07 6.54 -10.86
C ASP A 347 27.16 5.99 -11.79
N ALA A 348 26.99 6.08 -13.11
CA ALA A 348 27.97 5.59 -14.06
C ALA A 348 29.28 6.38 -14.03
N VAL A 349 29.19 7.71 -13.89
CA VAL A 349 30.38 8.54 -13.72
C VAL A 349 31.12 8.20 -12.43
N PHE A 350 30.39 7.90 -11.36
CA PHE A 350 30.98 7.51 -10.08
C PHE A 350 31.61 6.10 -10.12
N VAL A 351 30.87 5.10 -10.58
CA VAL A 351 31.28 3.68 -10.56
C VAL A 351 32.46 3.41 -11.51
N GLU A 352 32.47 4.05 -12.67
CA GLU A 352 33.50 3.84 -13.70
C GLU A 352 34.65 4.86 -13.61
N ASP A 353 34.69 5.69 -12.56
CA ASP A 353 35.66 6.78 -12.37
C ASP A 353 35.83 7.65 -13.63
N ARG A 354 34.71 8.07 -14.21
CA ARG A 354 34.69 8.83 -15.46
C ARG A 354 34.98 10.31 -15.22
N PRO A 355 35.44 11.05 -16.23
CA PRO A 355 35.61 12.49 -16.12
C PRO A 355 34.29 13.19 -15.74
N ILE A 356 34.35 14.08 -14.74
CA ILE A 356 33.20 14.90 -14.29
C ILE A 356 32.56 15.69 -15.44
N ALA A 357 33.33 16.01 -16.49
CA ALA A 357 32.83 16.65 -17.70
C ALA A 357 31.70 15.85 -18.39
N GLU A 358 31.64 14.53 -18.22
CA GLU A 358 30.55 13.70 -18.74
C GLU A 358 29.19 14.02 -18.10
N LEU A 359 29.16 14.63 -16.90
CA LEU A 359 27.90 15.11 -16.31
C LEU A 359 27.30 16.30 -17.06
N ILE A 360 28.12 17.06 -17.80
CA ILE A 360 27.69 18.22 -18.60
C ILE A 360 27.44 17.81 -20.05
N LYS A 361 28.34 16.99 -20.61
CA LYS A 361 28.26 16.52 -21.99
C LYS A 361 28.47 14.99 -22.04
N PRO A 362 27.44 14.21 -21.70
CA PRO A 362 27.56 12.76 -21.69
C PRO A 362 27.69 12.19 -23.11
N ALA A 363 28.51 11.16 -23.28
CA ALA A 363 28.60 10.40 -24.52
C ALA A 363 27.47 9.35 -24.66
N PHE A 364 26.83 8.99 -23.54
CA PHE A 364 25.77 7.99 -23.45
C PHE A 364 24.82 8.34 -22.29
N SER A 365 23.62 7.74 -22.27
CA SER A 365 22.70 7.84 -21.14
C SER A 365 21.97 6.52 -20.96
N TYR A 366 21.40 6.31 -19.77
CA TYR A 366 20.45 5.24 -19.52
C TYR A 366 19.05 5.75 -19.77
N GLN A 367 18.25 5.00 -20.53
CA GLN A 367 16.87 5.31 -20.85
C GLN A 367 16.00 4.08 -20.64
N SER A 368 14.78 4.28 -20.15
CA SER A 368 13.77 3.23 -20.22
C SER A 368 13.33 3.03 -21.66
N ASP A 369 12.74 1.86 -21.96
CA ASP A 369 12.19 1.60 -23.30
C ASP A 369 11.14 2.67 -23.69
N PHE A 370 10.32 3.10 -22.73
CA PHE A 370 9.37 4.19 -22.93
C PHE A 370 10.02 5.52 -23.30
N LEU A 371 11.09 5.94 -22.60
CA LEU A 371 11.78 7.20 -22.90
C LEU A 371 12.54 7.14 -24.21
N LYS A 372 13.14 5.98 -24.51
CA LYS A 372 13.80 5.74 -25.80
C LYS A 372 12.79 5.90 -26.94
N ASP A 373 11.63 5.26 -26.84
CA ASP A 373 10.56 5.40 -27.83
C ASP A 373 10.05 6.84 -27.87
N TRP A 374 9.93 7.50 -26.72
CA TRP A 374 9.51 8.90 -26.66
C TRP A 374 10.45 9.83 -27.40
N TYR A 375 11.76 9.70 -27.20
CA TYR A 375 12.75 10.60 -27.79
C TYR A 375 13.03 10.36 -29.26
N THR A 376 12.82 9.13 -29.73
CA THR A 376 13.25 8.71 -31.08
C THR A 376 12.10 8.46 -32.05
N SER A 377 10.93 8.05 -31.55
CA SER A 377 9.76 7.82 -32.40
C SER A 377 8.98 9.10 -32.65
N ASP A 378 8.20 9.11 -33.73
CA ASP A 378 7.19 10.15 -33.96
C ASP A 378 5.93 9.95 -33.09
N LEU A 379 5.99 8.99 -32.14
CA LEU A 379 4.92 8.60 -31.22
C LEU A 379 3.63 8.18 -31.94
N LYS A 380 3.72 7.82 -33.22
CA LYS A 380 2.61 7.24 -33.97
C LYS A 380 2.61 5.73 -33.77
N ALA A 381 1.42 5.16 -33.64
CA ALA A 381 1.29 3.72 -33.64
C ALA A 381 1.96 3.16 -34.90
N PRO A 382 2.81 2.13 -34.79
CA PRO A 382 3.37 1.48 -35.96
C PRO A 382 2.21 1.04 -36.85
N LYS A 383 2.38 1.15 -38.17
CA LYS A 383 1.39 0.61 -39.10
C LYS A 383 1.23 -0.87 -38.81
N VAL A 384 -0.01 -1.29 -38.55
CA VAL A 384 -0.36 -2.68 -38.28
C VAL A 384 0.09 -3.51 -39.48
N ASP A 385 1.03 -4.43 -39.28
CA ASP A 385 1.40 -5.40 -40.30
C ASP A 385 0.35 -6.51 -40.31
N GLU A 386 -0.71 -6.29 -41.08
CA GLU A 386 -1.83 -7.22 -41.22
C GLU A 386 -1.35 -8.63 -41.61
N LYS A 387 -0.28 -8.75 -42.42
CA LYS A 387 0.22 -10.05 -42.86
C LYS A 387 0.85 -10.81 -41.71
N LYS A 388 1.71 -10.13 -40.93
CA LYS A 388 2.35 -10.73 -39.76
C LYS A 388 1.32 -11.15 -38.71
N ILE A 389 0.31 -10.32 -38.45
CA ILE A 389 -0.75 -10.63 -37.49
C ILE A 389 -1.60 -11.81 -37.97
N ILE A 390 -1.96 -11.87 -39.25
CA ILE A 390 -2.67 -13.02 -39.81
C ILE A 390 -1.83 -14.30 -39.64
N GLU A 391 -0.52 -14.23 -39.87
CA GLU A 391 0.38 -15.36 -39.72
C GLU A 391 0.53 -15.83 -38.27
N GLU A 392 0.67 -14.89 -37.32
CA GLU A 392 0.71 -15.17 -35.88
C GLU A 392 -0.65 -15.70 -35.33
N ASN A 393 -1.78 -15.30 -35.94
CA ASN A 393 -3.11 -15.74 -35.53
C ASN A 393 -3.54 -17.09 -36.12
N LYS A 394 -2.90 -17.58 -37.20
CA LYS A 394 -3.19 -18.91 -37.79
C LYS A 394 -3.23 -20.06 -36.76
N PRO A 395 -2.24 -20.22 -35.85
CA PRO A 395 -2.30 -21.29 -34.85
C PRO A 395 -3.50 -21.13 -33.90
N ILE A 396 -3.80 -19.90 -33.48
CA ILE A 396 -4.94 -19.59 -32.59
C ILE A 396 -6.26 -19.89 -33.30
N GLU A 397 -6.39 -19.57 -34.59
CA GLU A 397 -7.58 -19.91 -35.37
C GLU A 397 -7.74 -21.41 -35.58
N ALA A 398 -6.64 -22.15 -35.75
CA ALA A 398 -6.66 -23.60 -35.84
C ALA A 398 -7.12 -24.24 -34.52
N GLU A 399 -6.61 -23.78 -33.38
CA GLU A 399 -7.06 -24.21 -32.04
C GLU A 399 -8.53 -23.90 -31.81
N ARG A 400 -8.97 -22.68 -32.15
CA ARG A 400 -10.38 -22.29 -32.04
C ARG A 400 -11.29 -23.16 -32.88
N LYS A 401 -10.86 -23.53 -34.10
CA LYS A 401 -11.64 -24.41 -34.99
C LYS A 401 -11.70 -25.84 -34.44
N ALA A 402 -10.59 -26.37 -33.95
CA ALA A 402 -10.55 -27.69 -33.32
C ALA A 402 -11.48 -27.75 -32.09
N ALA A 403 -11.42 -26.73 -31.22
CA ALA A 403 -12.31 -26.63 -30.07
C ALA A 403 -13.80 -26.52 -30.47
N GLN A 404 -14.11 -25.82 -31.57
CA GLN A 404 -15.49 -25.77 -32.10
C GLN A 404 -15.96 -27.12 -32.63
N GLU A 405 -15.08 -27.88 -33.30
CA GLU A 405 -15.39 -29.22 -33.76
C GLU A 405 -15.62 -30.18 -32.59
N GLU A 406 -14.80 -30.09 -31.53
CA GLU A 406 -15.01 -30.85 -30.28
C GLU A 406 -16.34 -30.50 -29.62
N ILE A 407 -16.67 -29.22 -29.47
CA ILE A 407 -17.95 -28.77 -28.90
C ILE A 407 -19.12 -29.33 -29.72
N LYS A 408 -19.02 -29.28 -31.05
CA LYS A 408 -20.07 -29.81 -31.94
C LYS A 408 -20.22 -31.34 -31.79
N SER A 409 -19.12 -32.06 -31.65
CA SER A 409 -19.14 -33.52 -31.44
C SER A 409 -19.74 -33.88 -30.07
N ALA A 410 -19.40 -33.12 -29.03
CA ALA A 410 -19.94 -33.29 -27.69
C ALA A 410 -21.46 -32.99 -27.66
N GLN A 411 -21.92 -31.97 -28.39
CA GLN A 411 -23.34 -31.69 -28.55
C GLN A 411 -24.07 -32.82 -29.26
N ALA A 412 -23.50 -33.36 -30.35
CA ALA A 412 -24.09 -34.49 -31.06
C ALA A 412 -24.17 -35.75 -30.18
N HIS A 413 -23.14 -36.02 -29.36
CA HIS A 413 -23.16 -37.13 -28.40
C HIS A 413 -24.19 -36.91 -27.30
N LEU A 414 -24.36 -35.67 -26.83
CA LEU A 414 -25.39 -35.35 -25.84
C LEU A 414 -26.79 -35.56 -26.41
N ASP A 415 -27.04 -35.11 -27.64
CA ASP A 415 -28.33 -35.29 -28.32
C ASP A 415 -28.64 -36.77 -28.57
N ASP A 416 -27.64 -37.56 -29.02
CA ASP A 416 -27.79 -39.00 -29.20
C ASP A 416 -28.08 -39.71 -27.86
N PHE A 417 -27.35 -39.35 -26.81
CA PHE A 417 -27.59 -39.87 -25.47
C PHE A 417 -29.00 -39.55 -24.99
N VAL A 418 -29.45 -38.29 -25.10
CA VAL A 418 -30.80 -37.86 -24.72
C VAL A 418 -31.87 -38.64 -25.49
N ASN A 419 -31.69 -38.82 -26.81
CA ASN A 419 -32.60 -39.59 -27.65
C ASN A 419 -32.61 -41.10 -27.33
N SER A 420 -31.52 -41.63 -26.76
CA SER A 420 -31.43 -43.04 -26.34
C SER A 420 -32.13 -43.33 -25.01
N ILE A 421 -32.34 -42.33 -24.14
CA ILE A 421 -32.92 -42.50 -22.79
C ILE A 421 -34.27 -43.24 -22.80
N PRO A 422 -35.25 -42.91 -23.68
CA PRO A 422 -36.52 -43.63 -23.73
C PRO A 422 -36.36 -45.13 -23.99
N SER A 423 -35.46 -45.51 -24.90
CA SER A 423 -35.20 -46.92 -25.23
C SER A 423 -34.48 -47.68 -24.11
N ILE A 424 -33.61 -46.99 -23.35
CA ILE A 424 -32.95 -47.54 -22.16
C ILE A 424 -33.98 -47.75 -21.04
N MET A 425 -34.92 -46.80 -20.89
CA MET A 425 -36.01 -46.92 -19.93
C MET A 425 -36.96 -48.08 -20.28
N GLU A 426 -37.34 -48.26 -21.54
CA GLU A 426 -38.17 -49.38 -21.99
C GLU A 426 -37.50 -50.73 -21.71
N LYS A 427 -36.23 -50.90 -22.08
CA LYS A 427 -35.48 -52.14 -21.79
C LYS A 427 -35.36 -52.44 -20.30
N LYS A 428 -35.22 -51.42 -19.46
CA LYS A 428 -35.21 -51.59 -17.99
C LYS A 428 -36.60 -51.88 -17.45
N ALA A 429 -37.66 -51.29 -18.00
CA ALA A 429 -39.04 -51.56 -17.59
C ALA A 429 -39.44 -53.01 -17.86
N GLU A 430 -39.00 -53.60 -18.98
CA GLU A 430 -39.25 -55.03 -19.29
C GLU A 430 -38.53 -56.01 -18.34
N GLN A 431 -37.52 -55.57 -17.60
CA GLN A 431 -36.75 -56.41 -16.65
C GLN A 431 -37.27 -56.34 -15.21
N ILE A 432 -38.26 -55.47 -14.90
CA ILE A 432 -38.76 -55.27 -13.54
C ILE A 432 -40.10 -56.01 -13.39
N ASP A 433 -40.17 -56.97 -12.48
CA ASP A 433 -41.43 -57.62 -12.09
C ASP A 433 -42.25 -56.69 -11.18
N LEU A 434 -43.34 -56.16 -11.72
CA LEU A 434 -44.24 -55.21 -11.04
C LEU A 434 -45.37 -55.90 -10.25
N ALA A 435 -45.48 -57.23 -10.30
CA ALA A 435 -46.61 -57.97 -9.73
C ALA A 435 -46.73 -57.79 -8.20
N GLU A 436 -45.60 -57.79 -7.49
CA GLU A 436 -45.58 -57.65 -6.03
C GLU A 436 -46.00 -56.24 -5.57
N GLY A 437 -45.57 -55.21 -6.30
CA GLY A 437 -45.97 -53.82 -6.05
C GLY A 437 -47.45 -53.56 -6.37
N GLN A 438 -47.96 -54.18 -7.44
CA GLN A 438 -49.36 -54.04 -7.85
C GLN A 438 -50.33 -54.65 -6.82
N ALA A 439 -50.01 -55.84 -6.29
CA ALA A 439 -50.83 -56.49 -5.26
C ALA A 439 -50.95 -55.65 -3.97
N GLN A 440 -49.87 -54.98 -3.56
CA GLN A 440 -49.88 -54.09 -2.40
C GLN A 440 -50.73 -52.84 -2.63
N TRP A 441 -50.67 -52.27 -3.84
CA TRP A 441 -51.46 -51.10 -4.21
C TRP A 441 -52.96 -51.39 -4.30
N GLU A 442 -53.35 -52.53 -4.89
CA GLU A 442 -54.76 -52.93 -5.01
C GLU A 442 -55.42 -53.19 -3.64
N ALA A 443 -54.70 -53.81 -2.70
CA ALA A 443 -55.17 -54.00 -1.33
C ALA A 443 -55.38 -52.68 -0.57
N ALA A 444 -54.53 -51.68 -0.82
CA ALA A 444 -54.67 -50.34 -0.24
C ALA A 444 -55.86 -49.57 -0.83
N GLN A 445 -56.10 -49.69 -2.14
CA GLN A 445 -57.24 -49.06 -2.83
C GLN A 445 -58.58 -49.63 -2.37
N GLN A 446 -58.72 -50.96 -2.23
CA GLN A 446 -59.96 -51.57 -1.74
C GLN A 446 -60.28 -51.15 -0.29
N LYS A 447 -59.26 -50.99 0.55
CA LYS A 447 -59.42 -50.50 1.92
C LYS A 447 -59.86 -49.02 1.96
N ALA A 448 -59.37 -48.20 1.03
CA ALA A 448 -59.74 -46.78 0.94
C ALA A 448 -61.15 -46.55 0.35
N LEU A 449 -61.62 -47.43 -0.53
CA LEU A 449 -62.94 -47.30 -1.17
C LEU A 449 -64.11 -47.66 -0.22
N ALA A 450 -63.86 -48.47 0.80
CA ALA A 450 -64.86 -48.87 1.78
C ALA A 450 -65.24 -47.75 2.80
N ASP A 451 -64.47 -46.67 2.87
CA ASP A 451 -64.54 -45.64 3.93
C ASP A 451 -65.10 -44.26 3.48
N SER A 452 -65.74 -44.12 2.31
CA SER A 452 -66.19 -42.80 1.77
C SER A 452 -67.65 -42.39 2.08
N VAL A 453 -67.89 -41.09 2.36
CA VAL A 453 -69.15 -40.42 2.78
C VAL A 453 -70.12 -40.14 1.61
N ALA A 454 -71.45 -40.25 1.81
CA ALA A 454 -72.49 -39.99 0.80
C ALA A 454 -73.10 -38.57 0.89
N LEU A 455 -73.29 -37.91 -0.27
CA LEU A 455 -73.77 -36.53 -0.43
C LEU A 455 -75.08 -36.47 -1.24
N SER A 456 -76.04 -35.63 -0.87
CA SER A 456 -77.29 -35.43 -1.64
C SER A 456 -77.15 -34.36 -2.75
N PRO A 457 -78.05 -34.35 -3.77
CA PRO A 457 -78.12 -33.30 -4.77
C PRO A 457 -78.43 -31.89 -4.21
N TRP A 458 -78.01 -30.84 -4.93
CA TRP A 458 -78.24 -29.43 -4.59
C TRP A 458 -79.66 -28.97 -4.93
N HIS A 459 -80.24 -28.16 -4.05
CA HIS A 459 -81.50 -27.45 -4.25
C HIS A 459 -81.27 -25.94 -4.16
N ARG A 460 -82.05 -25.14 -4.89
CA ARG A 460 -81.95 -23.67 -4.93
C ARG A 460 -83.31 -22.97 -4.83
N ILE A 461 -83.33 -21.76 -4.28
CA ILE A 461 -84.49 -20.85 -4.34
C ILE A 461 -84.02 -19.39 -4.44
N GLY A 462 -84.64 -18.62 -5.34
CA GLY A 462 -84.28 -17.23 -5.64
C GLY A 462 -84.47 -16.91 -7.13
N PRO A 463 -84.19 -15.67 -7.57
CA PRO A 463 -83.67 -14.55 -6.79
C PRO A 463 -84.75 -13.79 -6.01
N PHE A 464 -84.49 -13.47 -4.74
CA PHE A 464 -85.31 -12.54 -3.95
C PHE A 464 -84.78 -11.11 -4.10
N GLY A 465 -85.47 -10.23 -4.83
CA GLY A 465 -85.01 -8.87 -5.09
C GLY A 465 -85.24 -7.89 -3.91
N ALA A 466 -84.33 -6.92 -3.76
CA ALA A 466 -84.48 -5.76 -2.88
C ALA A 466 -84.21 -4.43 -3.63
N GLY A 467 -84.48 -3.29 -2.98
CA GLY A 467 -84.30 -1.98 -3.60
C GLY A 467 -82.84 -1.61 -3.88
N ASN A 468 -81.90 -2.12 -3.06
CA ASN A 468 -80.45 -1.93 -3.21
C ASN A 468 -79.68 -3.14 -2.64
N PHE A 469 -78.35 -3.18 -2.89
CA PHE A 469 -77.48 -4.29 -2.47
C PHE A 469 -77.45 -4.48 -0.95
N ASP A 470 -77.31 -3.40 -0.17
CA ASP A 470 -77.20 -3.49 1.29
C ASP A 470 -78.47 -4.08 1.92
N GLU A 471 -79.64 -3.75 1.35
CA GLU A 471 -80.92 -4.31 1.76
C GLU A 471 -81.05 -5.80 1.36
N ALA A 472 -80.64 -6.16 0.13
CA ALA A 472 -80.64 -7.55 -0.33
C ALA A 472 -79.70 -8.45 0.51
N HIS A 473 -78.55 -7.91 0.90
CA HIS A 473 -77.58 -8.62 1.72
C HIS A 473 -78.06 -8.74 3.17
N SER A 474 -78.59 -7.67 3.78
CA SER A 474 -78.86 -7.65 5.23
C SER A 474 -80.19 -8.31 5.62
N LYS A 475 -81.14 -8.44 4.69
CA LYS A 475 -82.47 -8.98 4.96
C LYS A 475 -82.53 -10.49 4.71
N ALA A 476 -82.91 -11.26 5.72
CA ALA A 476 -83.21 -12.68 5.56
C ALA A 476 -84.61 -12.86 4.93
N PHE A 477 -84.68 -13.42 3.72
CA PHE A 477 -85.94 -13.63 2.99
C PHE A 477 -86.63 -14.95 3.36
N ILE A 478 -85.87 -15.92 3.85
CA ILE A 478 -86.35 -17.22 4.33
C ILE A 478 -85.71 -17.54 5.69
N ILE A 479 -86.30 -18.46 6.45
CA ILE A 479 -85.70 -18.98 7.68
C ILE A 479 -84.59 -19.95 7.27
N GLU A 480 -83.34 -19.58 7.55
CA GLU A 480 -82.16 -20.28 7.05
C GLU A 480 -81.82 -21.56 7.80
N THR A 481 -82.27 -21.69 9.05
CA THR A 481 -81.91 -22.81 9.93
C THR A 481 -82.84 -24.01 9.79
N ASP A 482 -84.01 -23.86 9.14
CA ASP A 482 -85.04 -24.90 9.03
C ASP A 482 -85.69 -24.85 7.63
N VAL A 483 -84.97 -25.41 6.64
CA VAL A 483 -85.38 -25.37 5.23
C VAL A 483 -86.37 -26.48 4.91
N ASP A 484 -87.62 -26.09 4.67
CA ASP A 484 -88.65 -26.95 4.09
C ASP A 484 -88.72 -26.77 2.56
N LEU A 485 -88.22 -27.77 1.84
CA LEU A 485 -88.17 -27.78 0.37
C LEU A 485 -89.57 -27.74 -0.30
N LYS A 486 -90.66 -27.98 0.44
CA LYS A 486 -92.02 -27.92 -0.10
C LYS A 486 -92.68 -26.55 0.08
N LYS A 487 -92.11 -25.67 0.91
CA LYS A 487 -92.69 -24.36 1.23
C LYS A 487 -92.43 -23.33 0.13
N THR A 488 -93.44 -22.53 -0.18
CA THR A 488 -93.37 -21.43 -1.16
C THR A 488 -93.25 -20.08 -0.45
N TYR A 489 -92.42 -19.20 -1.00
CA TYR A 489 -92.15 -17.86 -0.46
C TYR A 489 -92.57 -16.82 -1.51
N GLY A 490 -93.74 -16.21 -1.31
CA GLY A 490 -94.36 -15.34 -2.30
C GLY A 490 -94.72 -16.11 -3.57
N LYS A 491 -94.01 -15.82 -4.68
CA LYS A 491 -94.14 -16.56 -5.96
C LYS A 491 -93.01 -17.57 -6.21
N LEU A 492 -92.02 -17.67 -5.32
CA LEU A 492 -90.83 -18.52 -5.50
C LEU A 492 -90.95 -19.83 -4.70
N LYS A 493 -90.37 -20.91 -5.25
CA LYS A 493 -90.33 -22.25 -4.65
C LYS A 493 -88.92 -22.85 -4.80
N TRP A 494 -88.58 -23.81 -3.95
CA TRP A 494 -87.33 -24.56 -4.07
C TRP A 494 -87.34 -25.45 -5.32
N GLU A 495 -86.22 -25.45 -6.04
CA GLU A 495 -86.02 -26.23 -7.25
C GLU A 495 -84.74 -27.06 -7.15
N LEU A 496 -84.75 -28.26 -7.71
CA LEU A 496 -83.57 -29.09 -7.82
C LEU A 496 -82.60 -28.45 -8.82
N ALA A 497 -81.38 -28.14 -8.38
CA ALA A 497 -80.35 -27.55 -9.22
C ALA A 497 -79.52 -28.67 -9.88
N GLU A 498 -80.11 -29.40 -10.84
CA GLU A 498 -79.47 -30.56 -11.49
C GLU A 498 -78.12 -30.22 -12.15
N ASN A 499 -77.94 -28.97 -12.57
CA ASN A 499 -76.72 -28.51 -13.23
C ASN A 499 -75.59 -28.15 -12.26
N PHE A 500 -75.83 -28.18 -10.94
CA PHE A 500 -74.84 -27.78 -9.95
C PHE A 500 -73.96 -28.97 -9.59
N VAL A 501 -72.71 -28.90 -10.04
CA VAL A 501 -71.66 -29.90 -9.79
C VAL A 501 -70.67 -29.36 -8.76
N ASP A 502 -70.35 -30.18 -7.76
CA ASP A 502 -69.36 -29.86 -6.72
C ASP A 502 -68.00 -29.50 -7.33
N GLY A 503 -67.34 -28.46 -6.78
CA GLY A 503 -66.02 -28.01 -7.23
C GLY A 503 -66.00 -27.18 -8.51
N LYS A 504 -67.16 -26.87 -9.13
CA LYS A 504 -67.27 -25.94 -10.27
C LYS A 504 -68.00 -24.65 -9.87
N VAL A 505 -67.57 -23.53 -10.45
CA VAL A 505 -68.20 -22.22 -10.24
C VAL A 505 -69.50 -22.14 -11.04
N HIS A 506 -70.61 -21.79 -10.38
CA HIS A 506 -71.93 -21.62 -10.99
C HIS A 506 -72.39 -20.17 -10.85
N ASN A 507 -72.89 -19.56 -11.92
CA ASN A 507 -73.37 -18.18 -11.91
C ASN A 507 -74.83 -18.09 -11.44
N LEU A 508 -75.08 -17.23 -10.45
CA LEU A 508 -76.43 -16.91 -9.96
C LEU A 508 -76.92 -15.60 -10.60
N SER A 509 -78.17 -15.56 -11.07
CA SER A 509 -78.73 -14.44 -11.84
C SER A 509 -79.71 -13.59 -11.02
N GLY A 510 -79.53 -12.27 -11.04
CA GLY A 510 -80.43 -11.28 -10.41
C GLY A 510 -79.65 -10.16 -9.72
N GLY A 511 -79.78 -8.92 -10.20
CA GLY A 511 -79.14 -7.75 -9.57
C GLY A 511 -79.83 -7.35 -8.27
N ASN A 512 -79.06 -7.04 -7.22
CA ASN A 512 -79.56 -6.69 -5.88
C ASN A 512 -80.55 -7.73 -5.33
N SER A 513 -80.16 -9.01 -5.33
CA SER A 513 -81.03 -10.11 -4.91
C SER A 513 -80.29 -11.21 -4.16
N ALA A 514 -81.00 -11.96 -3.32
CA ALA A 514 -80.46 -13.10 -2.59
C ALA A 514 -80.96 -14.43 -3.19
N THR A 515 -80.08 -15.43 -3.30
CA THR A 515 -80.40 -16.80 -3.73
C THR A 515 -79.85 -17.80 -2.71
N TYR A 516 -80.67 -18.75 -2.28
CA TYR A 516 -80.32 -19.73 -1.26
C TYR A 516 -80.07 -21.10 -1.89
N LEU A 517 -79.04 -21.81 -1.42
CA LEU A 517 -78.65 -23.16 -1.85
C LEU A 517 -78.67 -24.12 -0.65
N TYR A 518 -79.13 -25.35 -0.88
CA TYR A 518 -79.26 -26.37 0.16
C TYR A 518 -78.89 -27.78 -0.32
N ARG A 519 -78.23 -28.56 0.55
CA ARG A 519 -78.05 -30.01 0.41
C ARG A 519 -77.86 -30.68 1.77
N THR A 520 -78.03 -32.00 1.84
CA THR A 520 -77.72 -32.81 3.02
C THR A 520 -76.43 -33.62 2.83
N ILE A 521 -75.64 -33.69 3.90
CA ILE A 521 -74.42 -34.49 3.98
C ILE A 521 -74.65 -35.53 5.09
N GLN A 522 -74.56 -36.82 4.76
CA GLN A 522 -74.74 -37.89 5.75
C GLN A 522 -73.39 -38.51 6.13
N PRO A 523 -72.79 -38.14 7.28
CA PRO A 523 -71.64 -38.85 7.81
C PRO A 523 -72.03 -40.19 8.44
N TRP A 524 -71.18 -41.21 8.25
CA TRP A 524 -71.33 -42.55 8.84
C TRP A 524 -71.02 -42.48 10.35
N ARG A 525 -72.09 -42.26 11.14
CA ARG A 525 -72.27 -42.31 12.61
C ARG A 525 -72.74 -40.98 13.21
N SER A 526 -74.05 -40.96 13.49
CA SER A 526 -74.86 -40.01 14.30
C SER A 526 -75.16 -38.62 13.73
N ALA A 527 -76.47 -38.34 13.69
CA ALA A 527 -77.18 -37.06 13.49
C ALA A 527 -76.75 -36.20 12.30
N GLY A 528 -77.56 -36.20 11.25
CA GLY A 528 -77.35 -35.39 10.04
C GLY A 528 -77.15 -33.92 10.38
N ILE A 529 -76.03 -33.38 9.91
CA ILE A 529 -75.76 -31.94 9.90
C ILE A 529 -75.98 -31.49 8.46
N GLY A 530 -77.03 -30.71 8.22
CA GLY A 530 -77.18 -29.97 6.98
C GLY A 530 -76.05 -28.93 6.91
N ALA A 531 -75.10 -29.13 5.99
CA ALA A 531 -74.08 -28.11 5.75
C ALA A 531 -74.65 -27.06 4.80
N PHE A 532 -74.84 -25.84 5.31
CA PHE A 532 -75.25 -24.69 4.53
C PHE A 532 -74.02 -23.95 4.00
N ALA A 533 -73.98 -23.71 2.70
CA ALA A 533 -73.04 -22.79 2.07
C ALA A 533 -73.83 -21.56 1.59
N TRP A 534 -73.54 -20.41 2.18
CA TRP A 534 -74.13 -19.13 1.84
C TRP A 534 -73.29 -18.44 0.77
N TYR A 535 -73.92 -17.99 -0.32
CA TYR A 535 -73.40 -16.97 -1.21
C TYR A 535 -74.45 -15.87 -1.27
N ARG A 536 -74.09 -14.67 -0.80
CA ARG A 536 -74.93 -13.46 -0.91
C ARG A 536 -74.60 -12.71 -2.18
#